data_AF-A0A8T6TW42-F1
#
_entry.id   AF-A0A8T6TW42-F1
#
_cell.length_a   1.000
_cell.length_b   1.000
_cell.length_c   1.000
_cell.angle_alpha   90.00
_cell.angle_beta   90.00
_cell.angle_gamma   90.00
#
_symmetry.space_group_name_H-M   'P 1'
#
loop_
_entity.id
_entity.type
_entity.pdbx_description
1 polymer ?
#
loop_
_entity_poly.entity_id
_entity_poly.type
_entity_poly.pdbx_seq_one_letter_code
_entity_poly.pdbx_strand_id
1 'polypeptide(L)' 'MEDVLELAYATAEHHPYWNLLFNCSQISQTILEKWTGELSSEDIDEINWNIRELQASIKKVEEKQSRS' A
#
# COMPACT_ATOMS: atom_id res chain seq x y z
N MET A 1 2.74 8.56 10.75
CA MET A 1 2.82 7.95 9.40
C MET A 1 4.27 7.78 8.98
N GLU A 2 5.12 8.76 9.30
CA GLU A 2 6.56 8.75 9.05
C GLU A 2 7.24 7.43 9.45
N ASP A 3 6.99 6.90 10.66
CA ASP A 3 7.56 5.62 11.10
C ASP A 3 7.14 4.42 10.23
N VAL A 4 5.91 4.38 9.73
CA VAL A 4 5.39 3.26 8.92
C VAL A 4 5.91 3.34 7.48
N LEU A 5 6.02 4.56 6.96
CA LEU A 5 6.68 4.85 5.69
C LEU A 5 8.17 4.53 5.74
N GLU A 6 8.86 4.94 6.81
CA GLU A 6 10.27 4.65 7.04
C GLU A 6 10.49 3.13 7.18
N LEU A 7 9.63 2.43 7.92
CA LEU A 7 9.63 0.96 7.98
C LEU A 7 9.40 0.33 6.62
N ALA A 8 8.46 0.85 5.81
CA ALA A 8 8.26 0.37 4.46
C ALA A 8 9.52 0.60 3.62
N TYR A 9 10.10 1.80 3.62
CA TYR A 9 11.33 2.10 2.87
C TYR A 9 12.56 1.31 3.36
N ALA A 10 12.67 1.04 4.66
CA ALA A 10 13.78 0.30 5.26
C ALA A 10 13.62 -1.22 5.13
N THR A 11 12.38 -1.71 5.01
CA THR A 11 12.13 -3.09 4.60
C THR A 11 12.61 -3.22 3.15
N ALA A 12 13.58 -4.09 2.89
CA ALA A 12 14.09 -4.28 1.53
C ALA A 12 12.92 -4.49 0.56
N GLU A 13 12.89 -3.77 -0.58
CA GLU A 13 11.85 -3.86 -1.62
C GLU A 13 11.56 -5.31 -2.05
N HIS A 14 12.54 -6.20 -1.85
CA HIS A 14 12.46 -7.63 -2.11
C HIS A 14 11.66 -8.45 -1.07
N HIS A 15 11.27 -7.88 0.07
CA HIS A 15 10.50 -8.59 1.09
C HIS A 15 9.07 -8.85 0.58
N PRO A 16 8.51 -10.07 0.73
CA PRO A 16 7.22 -10.44 0.15
C PRO A 16 6.03 -9.55 0.57
N TYR A 17 6.12 -8.94 1.76
CA TYR A 17 5.07 -8.08 2.33
C TYR A 17 5.35 -6.58 2.19
N TRP A 18 6.48 -6.20 1.59
CA TRP A 18 6.87 -4.80 1.41
C TRP A 18 5.78 -4.00 0.69
N ASN A 19 5.34 -4.51 -0.47
CA ASN A 19 4.34 -3.82 -1.29
C ASN A 19 2.99 -3.70 -0.56
N LEU A 20 2.67 -4.64 0.34
CA LEU A 20 1.46 -4.53 1.18
C LEU A 20 1.57 -3.37 2.18
N LEU A 21 2.69 -3.30 2.90
CA LEU A 21 2.92 -2.24 3.89
C LEU A 21 3.00 -0.86 3.24
N PHE A 22 3.69 -0.76 2.10
CA PHE A 22 3.86 0.48 1.36
C PHE A 22 2.51 1.05 0.88
N ASN A 23 1.73 0.28 0.11
CA ASN A 23 0.46 0.77 -0.45
C ASN A 23 -0.58 1.08 0.65
N CYS A 24 -0.62 0.32 1.75
CA CYS A 24 -1.46 0.67 2.90
C CYS A 24 -1.06 2.01 3.55
N SER A 25 0.24 2.30 3.60
CA SER A 25 0.76 3.56 4.15
C SER A 25 0.42 4.74 3.25
N GLN A 26 0.53 4.58 1.93
CA GLN A 26 0.12 5.59 0.95
C GLN A 26 -1.38 5.92 1.09
N ILE A 27 -2.26 4.91 1.08
CA ILE A 27 -3.70 5.12 1.28
C ILE A 27 -3.98 5.85 2.60
N SER A 28 -3.32 5.43 3.69
CA SER A 28 -3.48 6.07 5.01
C SER A 28 -3.03 7.53 4.98
N GLN A 29 -1.94 7.84 4.27
CA GLN A 29 -1.46 9.20 4.09
C GLN A 29 -2.48 10.06 3.33
N THR A 30 -2.93 9.62 2.15
CA THR A 30 -3.93 10.35 1.35
C THR A 30 -5.20 10.65 2.15
N ILE A 31 -5.71 9.67 2.91
CA ILE A 31 -6.91 9.84 3.74
C ILE A 31 -6.67 10.85 4.87
N LEU A 32 -5.52 10.79 5.54
CA LEU A 32 -5.23 11.72 6.65
C LEU A 32 -5.02 13.15 6.15
N GLU A 33 -4.37 13.35 5.01
CA GLU A 33 -4.15 14.66 4.41
C GLU A 33 -5.48 15.35 4.03
N LYS A 34 -6.50 14.56 3.67
CA LYS A 34 -7.84 15.04 3.31
C LYS A 34 -8.88 14.85 4.42
N TRP A 35 -8.47 14.49 5.64
CA TRP A 35 -9.38 14.06 6.71
C TRP A 35 -10.52 15.03 7.04
N THR A 36 -10.25 16.33 6.94
CA THR A 36 -11.23 17.40 7.22
C THR A 36 -11.89 17.97 5.96
N GLY A 37 -11.56 17.42 4.79
CA GLY A 37 -12.07 17.86 3.49
C GLY A 37 -12.73 16.72 2.71
N GLU A 38 -12.70 16.84 1.38
CA GLU A 38 -13.21 15.83 0.46
C GLU A 38 -12.05 15.25 -0.36
N LEU A 39 -12.15 13.97 -0.73
CA LEU A 39 -11.24 13.35 -1.68
C LEU A 39 -11.55 13.88 -3.08
N SER A 40 -10.53 14.39 -3.75
CA SER A 40 -10.62 14.71 -5.18
C SER A 40 -10.68 13.44 -6.03
N SER A 41 -11.01 13.58 -7.31
CA SER A 41 -10.94 12.45 -8.25
C SER A 41 -9.53 11.86 -8.35
N GLU A 42 -8.50 12.71 -8.25
CA GLU A 42 -7.10 12.29 -8.29
C GLU A 42 -6.74 11.46 -7.04
N ASP A 43 -7.16 11.90 -5.85
CA ASP A 43 -6.97 11.12 -4.61
C ASP A 43 -7.66 9.74 -4.70
N ILE A 44 -8.86 9.69 -5.29
CA ILE A 44 -9.61 8.45 -5.49
C ILE A 44 -8.89 7.54 -6.50
N ASP A 45 -8.37 8.09 -7.59
CA ASP A 45 -7.61 7.33 -8.59
C ASP A 45 -6.32 6.75 -7.99
N GLU A 46 -5.63 7.52 -7.15
CA GLU A 46 -4.45 7.07 -6.41
C GLU A 46 -4.79 5.93 -5.44
N ILE A 47 -5.84 6.07 -4.63
CA ILE A 47 -6.29 5.01 -3.72
C ILE A 47 -6.64 3.74 -4.50
N ASN A 48 -7.35 3.88 -5.63
CA ASN A 48 -7.69 2.74 -6.50
C ASN A 48 -6.45 2.06 -7.09
N TRP A 49 -5.43 2.83 -7.47
CA TRP A 49 -4.16 2.29 -7.93
C TRP A 49 -3.47 1.48 -6.83
N ASN A 50 -3.37 2.03 -5.62
CA ASN A 50 -2.78 1.32 -4.47
C ASN A 50 -3.53 0.03 -4.15
N ILE A 51 -4.88 0.02 -4.23
CA ILE A 51 -5.68 -1.19 -4.02
C ILE A 51 -5.36 -2.28 -5.05
N ARG A 52 -5.13 -1.92 -6.32
CA ARG A 52 -4.74 -2.88 -7.36
C ARG A 52 -3.38 -3.51 -7.06
N GLU A 53 -2.43 -2.72 -6.59
CA GLU A 53 -1.11 -3.20 -6.17
C GLU A 53 -1.20 -4.12 -4.94
N LEU A 54 -2.06 -3.80 -3.97
CA LEU A 54 -2.35 -4.68 -2.84
C LEU A 54 -2.89 -6.04 -3.31
N GLN A 55 -3.89 -6.04 -4.20
CA GLN A 55 -4.46 -7.28 -4.76
C GLN A 55 -3.42 -8.11 -5.51
N ALA A 56 -2.59 -7.47 -6.35
CA ALA A 56 -1.51 -8.16 -7.06
C ALA A 56 -0.48 -8.75 -6.09
N SER A 57 -0.20 -8.06 -4.99
CA SER A 57 0.75 -8.51 -3.96
C SER A 57 0.22 -9.70 -3.17
N ILE A 58 -1.06 -9.68 -2.78
CA ILE A 58 -1.71 -10.82 -2.11
C ILE A 58 -1.64 -12.06 -3.01
N LYS A 59 -1.98 -11.91 -4.29
CA LYS A 59 -1.92 -13.04 -5.24
C LYS A 59 -0.53 -13.67 -5.31
N LYS A 60 0.54 -12.85 -5.33
CA LYS A 60 1.93 -13.36 -5.31
C LYS A 60 2.26 -14.13 -4.02
N VAL A 61 1.74 -13.69 -2.88
CA VAL A 61 1.92 -14.37 -1.59
C VAL A 61 1.17 -15.71 -1.58
N GLU A 62 -0.08 -15.72 -2.04
CA GLU A 62 -0.90 -16.94 -2.17
C GLU A 62 -0.24 -17.96 -3.12
N GLU A 63 0.26 -17.52 -4.27
CA GLU A 63 0.97 -18.36 -5.23
C GLU A 63 2.22 -18.99 -4.59
N LYS A 64 2.96 -18.27 -3.75
CA LYS A 64 4.10 -18.83 -2.99
C LYS A 64 3.64 -19.88 -1.99
N GLN A 65 2.55 -19.62 -1.26
CA GLN A 65 1.98 -20.55 -0.28
C GLN A 65 1.48 -21.85 -0.93
N SER A 66 0.92 -21.77 -2.13
CA SER A 66 0.45 -22.95 -2.88
C SER A 66 1.58 -23.84 -3.44
N ARG A 67 2.82 -23.32 -3.48
CA ARG A 67 4.01 -24.01 -4.01
C ARG A 67 4.95 -24.56 -2.92
N SER A 68 4.67 -24.25 -1.66
CA SER A 68 5.41 -24.69 -0.46
C SER A 68 4.70 -25.85 0.22
#